data_AF-E2B2H9-F1
#
_entry.id   AF-E2B2H9-F1
#
_cell.length_a   1.000
_cell.length_b   1.000
_cell.length_c   1.000
_cell.angle_alpha   90.00
_cell.angle_beta   90.00
_cell.angle_gamma   90.00
#
_symmetry.space_group_name_H-M   'P 1'
#
loop_
_entity.id
_entity.type
_entity.pdbx_description
1 polymer ?
#
loop_
_entity_poly.entity_id
_entity_poly.type
_entity_poly.pdbx_seq_one_letter_code
_entity_poly.pdbx_strand_id
1 'polypeptide(L)'
;MRFLLTAGLCLSMAVCILANDFNLGERQEGDHSVIDKTIFKPALSLVSRRVTIPVTCPLLHEIITYVKISSLNDNEVDFQLFDDVGMRSLMVIARGKEGEELSLKVDGYCIALEPSWEPRPRTAIVIIKCPINEIITYIKISNTNGKEVNFQLNSGDVGTRSLEMTVTGKQGDSLSLRIKSYCIDPKKNTSEAPTTTEETMGEQTTIRRATIWHSTTSTTSGENE
;
A
#
# COMPACT_ATOMS: atom_id res chain seq x y z
N MET A 1 -12.59 14.32 -49.73
CA MET A 1 -13.35 13.73 -48.61
C MET A 1 -12.44 12.76 -47.87
N ARG A 2 -11.69 13.26 -46.88
CA ARG A 2 -10.68 12.50 -46.12
C ARG A 2 -10.84 12.80 -44.62
N PHE A 3 -12.04 12.62 -44.06
CA PHE A 3 -12.28 12.85 -42.64
C PHE A 3 -13.52 12.07 -42.19
N LEU A 4 -13.52 10.74 -42.30
CA LEU A 4 -14.58 9.88 -41.74
C LEU A 4 -14.04 8.52 -41.26
N LEU A 5 -12.82 8.47 -40.72
CA LEU A 5 -12.26 7.24 -40.12
C LEU A 5 -11.63 7.50 -38.74
N THR A 6 -12.23 8.41 -37.96
CA THR A 6 -11.83 8.66 -36.56
C THR A 6 -13.07 8.72 -35.66
N ALA A 7 -13.97 7.77 -35.84
CA ALA A 7 -15.07 7.52 -34.90
C ALA A 7 -15.24 5.99 -34.79
N GLY A 8 -14.51 5.36 -33.89
CA GLY A 8 -14.61 3.91 -33.67
C GLY A 8 -13.56 3.29 -32.75
N LEU A 9 -12.82 4.07 -31.96
CA LEU A 9 -11.74 3.57 -31.11
C LEU A 9 -11.98 3.83 -29.61
N CYS A 10 -13.25 3.74 -29.20
CA CYS A 10 -13.66 3.48 -27.82
C CYS A 10 -14.53 2.21 -27.77
N LEU A 11 -14.16 1.19 -28.53
CA LEU A 11 -14.71 -0.15 -28.33
C LEU A 11 -14.10 -0.67 -27.02
N SER A 12 -14.77 -0.43 -25.90
CA SER A 12 -14.54 -1.20 -24.68
C SER A 12 -14.71 -2.67 -25.05
N MET A 13 -13.62 -3.42 -25.13
CA MET A 13 -13.64 -4.84 -25.49
C MET A 13 -14.27 -5.63 -24.35
N ALA A 14 -15.60 -5.64 -24.26
CA ALA A 14 -16.29 -6.76 -23.66
C ALA A 14 -16.02 -7.96 -24.58
N VAL A 15 -15.13 -8.85 -24.16
CA VAL A 15 -14.85 -10.08 -24.88
C VAL A 15 -16.04 -11.01 -24.63
N CYS A 16 -16.91 -11.16 -25.62
CA CYS A 16 -17.95 -12.19 -25.61
C CYS A 16 -17.33 -13.50 -26.12
N ILE A 17 -17.38 -14.54 -25.31
CA ILE A 17 -16.86 -15.87 -25.67
C ILE A 17 -18.03 -16.83 -25.69
N LEU A 18 -18.25 -17.45 -26.85
CA LEU A 18 -19.22 -18.52 -27.03
C LEU A 18 -18.47 -19.85 -26.87
N ALA A 19 -18.73 -20.56 -25.78
CA ALA A 19 -18.01 -21.80 -25.44
C ALA A 19 -18.79 -22.66 -24.45
N ASN A 20 -18.39 -23.94 -24.31
CA ASN A 20 -18.86 -24.82 -23.24
C ASN A 20 -18.17 -24.49 -21.92
N ASP A 21 -16.89 -24.10 -22.00
CA ASP A 21 -16.03 -23.78 -20.88
C ASP A 21 -15.48 -22.36 -21.01
N PHE A 22 -15.49 -21.62 -19.90
CA PHE A 22 -14.78 -20.37 -19.72
C PHE A 22 -13.64 -20.61 -18.72
N ASN A 23 -12.40 -20.31 -19.13
CA ASN A 23 -11.22 -20.37 -18.28
C ASN A 23 -10.52 -19.01 -18.35
N LEU A 24 -10.18 -18.45 -17.20
CA LEU A 24 -9.45 -17.19 -17.10
C LEU A 24 -8.32 -17.33 -16.08
N GLY A 25 -7.10 -16.97 -16.48
CA GLY A 25 -5.88 -17.10 -15.69
C GLY A 25 -5.36 -18.53 -15.56
N GLU A 26 -4.48 -18.75 -14.59
CA GLU A 26 -3.82 -20.03 -14.31
C GLU A 26 -3.74 -20.24 -12.79
N ARG A 27 -3.85 -21.50 -12.35
CA ARG A 27 -3.67 -21.82 -10.93
C ARG A 27 -2.22 -21.67 -10.51
N GLN A 28 -2.01 -21.11 -9.34
CA GLN A 28 -0.70 -20.93 -8.72
C GLN A 28 -0.56 -21.80 -7.48
N GLU A 29 0.69 -22.11 -7.12
CA GLU A 29 0.98 -22.73 -5.83
C GLU A 29 0.59 -21.76 -4.71
N GLY A 30 -0.21 -22.23 -3.74
CA GLY A 30 -0.76 -21.38 -2.67
C GLY A 30 -2.18 -20.86 -2.94
N ASP A 31 -2.75 -21.12 -4.11
CA ASP A 31 -4.16 -20.84 -4.37
C ASP A 31 -5.08 -21.57 -3.39
N HIS A 32 -6.10 -20.87 -2.90
CA HIS A 32 -7.22 -21.48 -2.19
C HIS A 32 -8.53 -21.21 -2.92
N SER A 33 -9.46 -22.18 -2.83
CA SER A 33 -10.79 -22.05 -3.45
C SER A 33 -11.63 -21.05 -2.67
N VAL A 34 -12.20 -20.06 -3.37
CA VAL A 34 -13.13 -19.07 -2.82
C VAL A 34 -14.57 -19.30 -3.30
N ILE A 35 -14.73 -20.05 -4.38
CA ILE A 35 -16.02 -20.49 -4.87
C ILE A 35 -15.86 -21.86 -5.52
N ASP A 36 -16.68 -22.80 -5.05
CA ASP A 36 -16.95 -24.09 -5.67
C ASP A 36 -18.46 -24.27 -5.56
N LYS A 37 -19.18 -24.12 -6.68
CA LYS A 37 -20.63 -24.36 -6.68
C LYS A 37 -21.17 -24.76 -8.05
N THR A 38 -22.30 -25.44 -8.01
CA THR A 38 -23.13 -25.70 -9.18
C THR A 38 -24.28 -24.70 -9.24
N ILE A 39 -24.54 -24.15 -10.42
CA ILE A 39 -25.65 -23.25 -10.70
C ILE A 39 -26.58 -23.95 -11.69
N PHE A 40 -27.87 -24.02 -11.34
CA PHE A 40 -28.90 -24.56 -12.23
C PHE A 40 -30.00 -23.52 -12.47
N LYS A 41 -30.32 -23.28 -13.74
CA LYS A 41 -31.51 -22.56 -14.19
C LYS A 41 -32.26 -23.45 -15.18
N PRO A 42 -33.48 -23.89 -14.85
CA PRO A 42 -34.22 -24.82 -15.71
C PRO A 42 -34.59 -24.17 -17.05
N ALA A 43 -34.74 -24.98 -18.09
CA ALA A 43 -35.24 -24.55 -19.39
C ALA A 43 -36.61 -23.85 -19.27
N LEU A 44 -36.82 -22.82 -20.08
CA LEU A 44 -38.10 -22.12 -20.18
C LEU A 44 -38.34 -21.77 -21.64
N SER A 45 -39.53 -22.12 -22.14
CA SER A 45 -39.91 -21.85 -23.53
C SER A 45 -39.79 -20.35 -23.82
N LEU A 46 -39.17 -20.03 -24.96
CA LEU A 46 -39.01 -18.67 -25.49
C LEU A 46 -38.22 -17.68 -24.61
N VAL A 47 -37.43 -18.17 -23.65
CA VAL A 47 -36.63 -17.31 -22.77
C VAL A 47 -35.21 -17.84 -22.66
N SER A 48 -34.22 -17.00 -22.93
CA SER A 48 -32.82 -17.29 -22.63
C SER A 48 -32.54 -17.15 -21.14
N ARG A 49 -31.75 -18.07 -20.59
CA ARG A 49 -31.36 -18.04 -19.18
C ARG A 49 -30.09 -17.24 -19.00
N ARG A 50 -30.07 -16.39 -17.97
CA ARG A 50 -28.90 -15.61 -17.59
C ARG A 50 -28.61 -15.77 -16.10
N VAL A 51 -27.34 -15.85 -15.75
CA VAL A 51 -26.87 -15.73 -14.37
C VAL A 51 -25.67 -14.81 -14.30
N THR A 52 -25.59 -14.03 -13.23
CA THR A 52 -24.42 -13.24 -12.88
C THR A 52 -23.64 -13.99 -11.81
N ILE A 53 -22.36 -14.20 -12.06
CA ILE A 53 -21.45 -14.98 -11.21
C ILE A 53 -20.37 -14.04 -10.71
N PRO A 54 -20.52 -13.49 -9.48
CA PRO A 54 -19.45 -12.75 -8.84
C PRO A 54 -18.43 -13.72 -8.25
N VAL A 55 -17.14 -13.42 -8.45
CA VAL A 55 -16.03 -14.07 -7.75
C VAL A 55 -15.28 -12.97 -7.01
N THR A 56 -15.13 -13.11 -5.70
CA THR A 56 -14.49 -12.11 -4.84
C THR A 56 -13.63 -12.81 -3.80
N CYS A 57 -12.36 -12.42 -3.70
CA CYS A 57 -11.49 -12.92 -2.65
C CYS A 57 -11.88 -12.34 -1.28
N PRO A 58 -11.92 -13.16 -0.22
CA PRO A 58 -12.35 -12.73 1.11
C PRO A 58 -11.44 -11.64 1.68
N LEU A 59 -10.11 -11.78 1.55
CA LEU A 59 -9.16 -10.84 2.15
C LEU A 59 -8.85 -9.65 1.23
N LEU A 60 -8.44 -8.54 1.83
CA LEU A 60 -8.11 -7.30 1.10
C LEU A 60 -6.84 -7.42 0.26
N HIS A 61 -5.91 -8.27 0.67
CA HIS A 61 -4.60 -8.48 0.03
C HIS A 61 -4.59 -9.79 -0.78
N GLU A 62 -5.75 -10.23 -1.24
CA GLU A 62 -5.86 -11.38 -2.13
C GLU A 62 -6.29 -10.93 -3.51
N ILE A 63 -5.82 -11.66 -4.50
CA ILE A 63 -6.20 -11.49 -5.90
C ILE A 63 -6.70 -12.81 -6.47
N ILE A 64 -7.59 -12.70 -7.44
CA ILE A 64 -8.09 -13.85 -8.19
C ILE A 64 -7.01 -14.25 -9.19
N THR A 65 -6.62 -15.51 -9.14
CA THR A 65 -5.60 -16.09 -10.05
C THR A 65 -6.25 -16.93 -11.13
N TYR A 66 -7.35 -17.59 -10.81
CA TYR A 66 -8.01 -18.52 -11.72
C TYR A 66 -9.53 -18.56 -11.51
N VAL A 67 -10.27 -18.53 -12.63
CA VAL A 67 -11.71 -18.80 -12.65
C VAL A 67 -12.02 -19.78 -13.79
N LYS A 68 -12.79 -20.81 -13.46
CA LYS A 68 -13.35 -21.78 -14.40
C LYS A 68 -14.86 -21.83 -14.28
N ILE A 69 -15.55 -21.73 -15.40
CA ILE A 69 -16.98 -21.96 -15.48
C ILE A 69 -17.23 -22.97 -16.60
N SER A 70 -17.79 -24.11 -16.26
CA SER A 70 -18.05 -25.21 -17.19
C SER A 70 -19.52 -25.50 -17.31
N SER A 71 -20.01 -25.65 -18.54
CA SER A 71 -21.31 -26.22 -18.84
C SER A 71 -21.32 -27.70 -18.48
N LEU A 72 -22.21 -28.11 -17.58
CA LEU A 72 -22.30 -29.50 -17.13
C LEU A 72 -22.97 -30.44 -18.14
N ASN A 73 -23.68 -29.86 -19.11
CA ASN A 73 -24.48 -30.60 -20.09
C ASN A 73 -23.97 -30.36 -21.53
N ASP A 74 -22.75 -29.83 -21.68
CA ASP A 74 -22.14 -29.47 -22.96
C ASP A 74 -22.93 -28.46 -23.81
N ASN A 75 -23.89 -27.76 -23.19
CA ASN A 75 -24.60 -26.66 -23.83
C ASN A 75 -23.63 -25.49 -24.06
N GLU A 76 -23.78 -24.83 -25.20
CA GLU A 76 -23.02 -23.64 -25.55
C GLU A 76 -23.52 -22.43 -24.75
N VAL A 77 -22.59 -21.71 -24.13
CA VAL A 77 -22.88 -20.58 -23.24
C VAL A 77 -22.15 -19.34 -23.73
N ASP A 78 -22.86 -18.22 -23.77
CA ASP A 78 -22.28 -16.89 -24.01
C ASP A 78 -21.80 -16.31 -22.67
N PHE A 79 -20.48 -16.16 -22.53
CA PHE A 79 -19.84 -15.58 -21.37
C PHE A 79 -19.41 -14.14 -21.66
N GLN A 80 -19.83 -13.23 -20.79
CA GLN A 80 -19.43 -11.83 -20.80
C GLN A 80 -18.69 -11.51 -19.50
N LEU A 81 -17.40 -11.18 -19.63
CA LEU A 81 -16.50 -10.88 -18.52
C LEU A 81 -16.50 -9.37 -18.18
N PHE A 82 -16.44 -9.08 -16.89
CA PHE A 82 -16.19 -7.75 -16.31
C PHE A 82 -15.06 -7.88 -15.30
N ASP A 83 -14.04 -7.03 -15.46
CA ASP A 83 -12.73 -7.13 -14.80
C ASP A 83 -11.93 -8.37 -15.24
N ASP A 84 -10.81 -8.65 -14.58
CA ASP A 84 -9.85 -9.68 -14.97
C ASP A 84 -9.20 -10.33 -13.74
N VAL A 85 -8.42 -11.38 -13.95
CA VAL A 85 -7.51 -11.94 -12.93
C VAL A 85 -6.46 -10.90 -12.52
N GLY A 86 -5.87 -11.07 -11.33
CA GLY A 86 -5.03 -10.05 -10.69
C GLY A 86 -5.83 -8.99 -9.91
N MET A 87 -7.16 -9.00 -10.02
CA MET A 87 -8.07 -8.17 -9.23
C MET A 87 -8.64 -8.96 -8.05
N ARG A 88 -9.10 -8.26 -6.99
CA ARG A 88 -9.77 -8.89 -5.84
C ARG A 88 -11.15 -9.44 -6.19
N SER A 89 -11.81 -8.84 -7.17
CA SER A 89 -13.15 -9.23 -7.62
C SER A 89 -13.25 -9.18 -9.13
N LEU A 90 -14.00 -10.12 -9.70
CA LEU A 90 -14.45 -10.08 -11.09
C LEU A 90 -15.88 -10.60 -11.19
N MET A 91 -16.51 -10.34 -12.34
CA MET A 91 -17.87 -10.78 -12.59
C MET A 91 -17.99 -11.40 -13.99
N VAL A 92 -18.61 -12.57 -14.06
CA VAL A 92 -18.96 -13.21 -15.33
C VAL A 92 -20.47 -13.30 -15.44
N ILE A 93 -21.02 -12.82 -16.56
CA ILE A 93 -22.40 -13.09 -16.95
C ILE A 93 -22.39 -14.29 -17.89
N ALA A 94 -23.09 -15.35 -17.52
CA ALA A 94 -23.32 -16.51 -18.38
C ALA A 94 -24.75 -16.49 -18.92
N ARG A 95 -24.90 -16.66 -20.24
CA ARG A 95 -26.18 -16.72 -20.94
C ARG A 95 -26.30 -18.01 -21.75
N GLY A 96 -27.31 -18.81 -21.44
CA GLY A 96 -27.67 -19.96 -22.25
C GLY A 96 -28.53 -19.54 -23.44
N LYS A 97 -28.68 -20.45 -24.41
CA LYS A 97 -29.59 -20.26 -25.55
C LYS A 97 -31.06 -20.23 -25.10
N GLU A 98 -31.90 -19.70 -25.97
CA GLU A 98 -33.34 -19.66 -25.75
C GLU A 98 -33.91 -21.07 -25.66
N GLY A 99 -34.74 -21.34 -24.66
CA GLY A 99 -35.36 -22.66 -24.49
C GLY A 99 -34.44 -23.72 -23.86
N GLU A 100 -33.16 -23.43 -23.66
CA GLU A 100 -32.21 -24.33 -23.01
C GLU A 100 -32.09 -24.05 -21.51
N GLU A 101 -31.73 -25.08 -20.76
CA GLU A 101 -31.33 -24.93 -19.37
C GLU A 101 -29.88 -24.46 -19.27
N LEU A 102 -29.56 -23.80 -18.15
CA LEU A 102 -28.20 -23.38 -17.83
C LEU A 102 -27.75 -24.15 -16.60
N SER A 103 -26.87 -25.12 -16.80
CA SER A 103 -26.28 -25.96 -15.75
C SER A 103 -24.76 -25.76 -15.76
N LEU A 104 -24.23 -25.10 -14.72
CA LEU A 104 -22.84 -24.65 -14.68
C LEU A 104 -22.14 -25.15 -13.42
N LYS A 105 -20.89 -25.60 -13.55
CA LYS A 105 -19.93 -25.72 -12.45
C LYS A 105 -19.05 -24.48 -12.44
N VAL A 106 -18.91 -23.86 -11.27
CA VAL A 106 -18.09 -22.66 -11.07
C VAL A 106 -17.02 -22.99 -10.06
N ASP A 107 -15.77 -22.79 -10.46
CA ASP A 107 -14.59 -22.85 -9.60
C ASP A 107 -13.84 -21.52 -9.68
N GLY A 108 -13.45 -20.95 -8.54
CA GLY A 108 -12.68 -19.72 -8.49
C GLY A 108 -11.70 -19.75 -7.34
N TYR A 109 -10.48 -19.29 -7.62
CA TYR A 109 -9.34 -19.40 -6.73
C TYR A 109 -8.69 -18.04 -6.54
N CYS A 110 -8.22 -17.83 -5.31
CA CYS A 110 -7.49 -16.65 -4.93
C CYS A 110 -6.15 -17.05 -4.30
N ILE A 111 -5.19 -16.15 -4.42
CA ILE A 111 -3.93 -16.22 -3.69
C ILE A 111 -3.78 -14.96 -2.85
N ALA A 112 -3.22 -15.13 -1.65
CA ALA A 112 -2.72 -13.97 -0.91
C ALA A 112 -1.55 -13.41 -1.69
N LEU A 113 -1.60 -12.10 -1.99
CA LEU A 113 -0.40 -11.38 -2.31
C LEU A 113 0.49 -11.51 -1.09
N GLU A 114 1.63 -12.19 -1.24
CA GLU A 114 2.63 -12.10 -0.20
C GLU A 114 2.85 -10.62 0.05
N PRO A 115 2.70 -10.13 1.30
CA PRO A 115 3.12 -8.77 1.59
C PRO A 115 4.57 -8.72 1.11
N SER A 116 4.89 -7.82 0.17
CA SER A 116 6.28 -7.67 -0.23
C SER A 116 7.05 -7.31 1.04
N TRP A 117 7.68 -8.30 1.65
CA TRP A 117 8.44 -8.16 2.86
C TRP A 117 9.78 -7.58 2.48
N GLU A 118 9.81 -6.54 1.64
CA GLU A 118 10.94 -5.64 1.65
C GLU A 118 10.78 -4.78 2.91
N PRO A 119 11.53 -5.05 4.00
CA PRO A 119 11.49 -4.16 5.15
C PRO A 119 11.79 -2.75 4.66
N ARG A 120 10.83 -1.85 4.82
CA ARG A 120 11.00 -0.47 4.36
C ARG A 120 12.14 0.15 5.18
N PRO A 121 13.02 0.95 4.55
CA PRO A 121 14.01 1.70 5.30
C PRO A 121 13.29 2.52 6.36
N ARG A 122 13.78 2.46 7.60
CA ARG A 122 13.18 3.24 8.68
C ARG A 122 13.53 4.70 8.44
N THR A 123 12.52 5.57 8.56
CA THR A 123 12.67 7.01 8.35
C THR A 123 12.18 7.75 9.58
N ALA A 124 12.93 8.76 10.02
CA ALA A 124 12.56 9.69 11.07
C ALA A 124 12.58 11.12 10.51
N ILE A 125 11.61 11.94 10.92
CA ILE A 125 11.59 13.37 10.61
C ILE A 125 12.01 14.13 11.86
N VAL A 126 13.08 14.90 11.75
CA VAL A 126 13.61 15.75 12.81
C VAL A 126 13.22 17.19 12.50
N ILE A 127 12.40 17.79 13.38
CA ILE A 127 12.00 19.19 13.28
C ILE A 127 12.61 19.95 14.48
N ILE A 128 13.42 20.95 14.20
CA ILE A 128 13.98 21.86 15.18
C ILE A 128 13.35 23.23 14.99
N LYS A 129 12.86 23.83 16.07
CA LYS A 129 12.29 25.18 16.07
C LYS A 129 12.85 25.98 17.24
N CYS A 130 13.50 27.09 16.93
CA CYS A 130 13.93 28.05 17.93
C CYS A 130 12.74 28.92 18.39
N PRO A 131 12.84 29.48 19.61
CA PRO A 131 11.94 30.54 20.10
C PRO A 131 11.79 31.71 19.12
N ILE A 132 10.79 32.57 19.39
CA ILE A 132 10.55 33.76 18.56
C ILE A 132 11.78 34.69 18.65
N ASN A 133 12.20 35.22 17.50
CA ASN A 133 13.41 36.05 17.31
C ASN A 133 14.76 35.33 17.47
N GLU A 134 14.76 34.04 17.76
CA GLU A 134 15.99 33.25 17.80
C GLU A 134 16.23 32.51 16.48
N ILE A 135 17.51 32.31 16.16
CA ILE A 135 17.97 31.54 15.00
C ILE A 135 18.82 30.35 15.46
N ILE A 136 18.80 29.27 14.68
CA ILE A 136 19.64 28.10 14.90
C ILE A 136 21.09 28.49 14.61
N THR A 137 22.00 28.27 15.55
CA THR A 137 23.44 28.53 15.35
C THR A 137 24.25 27.26 15.17
N TYR A 138 23.72 26.14 15.66
CA TYR A 138 24.38 24.85 15.58
C TYR A 138 23.37 23.72 15.69
N ILE A 139 23.61 22.67 14.93
CA ILE A 139 22.90 21.41 14.97
C ILE A 139 23.88 20.26 14.83
N LYS A 140 23.71 19.24 15.68
CA LYS A 140 24.37 17.94 15.54
C LYS A 140 23.35 16.85 15.74
N ILE A 141 23.10 16.09 14.69
CA ILE A 141 22.29 14.89 14.72
C ILE A 141 23.25 13.71 14.55
N SER A 142 23.11 12.69 15.40
CA SER A 142 23.95 11.50 15.37
C SER A 142 23.13 10.26 15.63
N ASN A 143 23.44 9.17 14.95
CA ASN A 143 22.86 7.87 15.24
C ASN A 143 23.68 7.18 16.35
N THR A 144 23.08 6.92 17.50
CA THR A 144 23.75 6.43 18.71
C THR A 144 24.00 4.93 18.70
N ASN A 145 23.37 4.18 17.79
CA ASN A 145 23.64 2.74 17.65
C ASN A 145 24.83 2.45 16.71
N GLY A 146 25.54 3.48 16.23
CA GLY A 146 26.70 3.36 15.36
C GLY A 146 26.41 2.91 13.93
N LYS A 147 25.13 2.71 13.57
CA LYS A 147 24.72 2.34 12.21
C LYS A 147 24.73 3.56 11.29
N GLU A 148 25.09 3.32 10.04
CA GLU A 148 25.07 4.35 9.02
C GLU A 148 23.64 4.79 8.71
N VAL A 149 23.44 6.09 8.57
CA VAL A 149 22.16 6.70 8.22
C VAL A 149 22.39 7.78 7.18
N ASN A 150 21.38 8.00 6.34
CA ASN A 150 21.36 9.12 5.41
C ASN A 150 20.63 10.30 6.04
N PHE A 151 21.13 11.50 5.82
CA PHE A 151 20.54 12.76 6.28
C PHE A 151 20.13 13.58 5.06
N GLN A 152 18.85 13.89 4.94
CA GLN A 152 18.32 14.77 3.90
C GLN A 152 17.69 16.00 4.55
N LEU A 153 18.31 17.15 4.36
CA LEU A 153 17.75 18.42 4.77
C LEU A 153 16.55 18.75 3.87
N ASN A 154 15.35 18.87 4.46
CA ASN A 154 14.13 19.18 3.72
C ASN A 154 13.91 20.70 3.64
N SER A 155 14.16 21.42 4.74
CA SER A 155 14.01 22.86 4.81
C SER A 155 14.78 23.50 5.98
N GLY A 156 15.08 24.79 5.85
CA GLY A 156 15.83 25.55 6.85
C GLY A 156 17.34 25.27 6.83
N ASP A 157 18.09 25.95 7.70
CA ASP A 157 19.52 25.73 7.92
C ASP A 157 19.95 26.43 9.22
N VAL A 158 21.23 26.38 9.56
CA VAL A 158 21.85 27.36 10.47
C VAL A 158 21.56 28.77 9.96
N GLY A 159 21.15 29.65 10.86
CA GLY A 159 20.68 31.01 10.55
C GLY A 159 19.17 31.13 10.38
N THR A 160 18.43 30.02 10.28
CA THR A 160 16.96 30.05 10.24
C THR A 160 16.36 29.77 11.61
N ARG A 161 15.08 30.13 11.80
CA ARG A 161 14.33 29.83 13.02
C ARG A 161 13.93 28.35 13.13
N SER A 162 13.82 27.67 12.01
CA SER A 162 13.38 26.27 11.95
C SER A 162 14.12 25.50 10.88
N LEU A 163 14.37 24.24 11.19
CA LEU A 163 15.00 23.26 10.32
C LEU A 163 14.20 21.96 10.36
N GLU A 164 14.03 21.35 9.20
CA GLU A 164 13.44 20.02 9.06
C GLU A 164 14.39 19.11 8.26
N MET A 165 14.62 17.92 8.80
CA MET A 165 15.51 16.92 8.20
C MET A 165 14.89 15.53 8.26
N THR A 166 14.98 14.81 7.15
CA THR A 166 14.70 13.38 7.07
C THR A 166 15.96 12.60 7.40
N VAL A 167 15.85 11.62 8.30
CA VAL A 167 16.93 10.68 8.62
C VAL A 167 16.48 9.27 8.25
N THR A 168 17.21 8.62 7.36
CA THR A 168 16.86 7.29 6.85
C THR A 168 17.93 6.28 7.20
N GLY A 169 17.54 5.24 7.92
CA GLY A 169 18.42 4.12 8.27
C GLY A 169 18.40 3.03 7.21
N LYS A 170 19.44 2.20 7.22
CA LYS A 170 19.46 0.96 6.43
C LYS A 170 18.34 0.01 6.88
N GLN A 171 17.92 -0.82 5.96
CA GLN A 171 16.89 -1.82 6.15
C GLN A 171 17.23 -2.76 7.33
N GLY A 172 16.26 -2.99 8.23
CA GLY A 172 16.43 -3.86 9.41
C GLY A 172 17.19 -3.25 10.59
N ASP A 173 17.94 -2.16 10.38
CA ASP A 173 18.63 -1.46 11.46
C ASP A 173 17.62 -0.62 12.27
N SER A 174 17.82 -0.55 13.58
CA SER A 174 17.12 0.42 14.42
C SER A 174 17.62 1.84 14.10
N LEU A 175 16.77 2.84 14.33
CA LEU A 175 17.19 4.25 14.35
C LEU A 175 17.19 4.72 15.79
N SER A 176 18.33 5.24 16.26
CA SER A 176 18.45 5.79 17.60
C SER A 176 19.16 7.14 17.51
N LEU A 177 18.41 8.24 17.52
CA LEU A 177 18.97 9.56 17.23
C LEU A 177 19.27 10.34 18.51
N ARG A 178 20.45 10.93 18.57
CA ARG A 178 20.80 11.98 19.53
C ARG A 178 20.94 13.30 18.80
N ILE A 179 20.17 14.28 19.25
CA ILE A 179 20.08 15.61 18.66
C ILE A 179 20.61 16.62 19.68
N LYS A 180 21.52 17.49 19.24
CA LYS A 180 21.95 18.70 19.96
C LYS A 180 21.71 19.90 19.06
N SER A 181 21.08 20.94 19.57
CA SER A 181 20.92 22.21 18.87
C SER A 181 21.08 23.40 19.81
N TYR A 182 21.50 24.52 19.24
CA TYR A 182 21.61 25.79 19.95
C TYR A 182 20.89 26.88 19.16
N CYS A 183 20.25 27.78 19.90
CA CYS A 183 19.54 28.94 19.37
C CYS A 183 20.11 30.21 20.02
N ILE A 184 20.16 31.30 19.26
CA ILE A 184 20.54 32.62 19.78
C ILE A 184 19.58 33.68 19.27
N ASP A 185 19.30 34.70 20.09
CA ASP A 185 18.72 35.95 19.62
C ASP A 185 19.86 36.85 19.11
N PRO A 186 19.99 37.06 17.79
CA PRO A 186 21.08 37.84 17.23
C PRO A 186 21.01 39.33 17.61
N LYS A 187 19.86 39.81 18.13
CA LYS A 187 19.68 41.19 18.59
C LYS A 187 20.04 41.39 20.06
N LYS A 188 20.29 40.29 20.79
CA LYS A 188 20.66 40.34 22.19
C LYS A 188 22.18 40.24 22.30
N ASN A 189 22.85 41.38 22.46
CA ASN A 189 24.30 41.46 22.69
C ASN A 189 24.73 40.45 23.77
N THR A 190 25.36 39.36 23.35
CA THR A 190 25.88 38.34 24.26
C THR A 190 27.40 38.38 24.18
N SER A 191 27.99 39.11 25.13
CA SER A 191 29.39 38.99 25.48
C SER A 191 29.54 37.73 26.32
N GLU A 192 29.91 36.62 25.67
CA GLU A 192 30.79 35.55 26.17
C GLU A 192 30.64 34.31 25.27
N ALA A 193 31.76 33.85 24.71
CA ALA A 193 31.83 32.63 23.93
C ALA A 193 31.70 31.41 24.88
N PRO A 194 30.96 30.34 24.51
CA PRO A 194 30.89 29.16 25.35
C PRO A 194 32.24 28.44 25.32
N THR A 195 32.90 28.39 26.48
CA THR A 195 34.12 27.59 26.66
C THR A 195 33.72 26.11 26.71
N THR A 196 34.41 25.30 25.91
CA THR A 196 34.23 23.84 25.92
C THR A 196 34.94 23.27 27.14
N THR A 197 34.19 22.95 28.19
CA THR A 197 34.70 22.16 29.31
C THR A 197 34.34 20.69 29.07
N GLU A 198 35.36 19.84 28.94
CA GLU A 198 35.20 18.40 29.09
C GLU A 198 34.89 18.12 30.56
N GLU A 199 33.64 17.79 30.88
CA GLU A 199 33.30 17.22 32.19
C GLU A 199 32.75 15.81 32.05
N THR A 200 33.42 14.93 32.80
CA THR A 200 33.08 13.55 33.05
C THR A 200 31.86 13.49 33.98
N MET A 201 30.89 12.67 33.59
CA MET A 201 29.81 12.05 34.36
C MET A 201 29.55 12.58 35.79
N GLY A 202 28.49 13.38 35.96
CA GLY A 202 27.92 13.73 37.27
C GLY A 202 26.76 14.73 37.17
N GLU A 203 25.54 14.22 37.32
CA GLU A 203 24.36 14.84 37.95
C GLU A 203 23.75 16.17 37.42
N GLN A 204 22.41 16.20 37.46
CA GLN A 204 21.47 17.24 37.02
C GLN A 204 21.95 18.70 37.13
N THR A 205 21.84 19.45 36.03
CA THR A 205 21.60 20.91 36.08
C THR A 205 20.69 21.35 34.92
N THR A 206 19.80 22.28 35.28
CA THR A 206 18.58 22.74 34.62
C THR A 206 18.73 23.23 33.18
N ILE A 207 18.06 22.55 32.25
CA ILE A 207 17.87 22.97 30.87
C ILE A 207 16.62 23.86 30.78
N ARG A 208 16.75 25.12 30.32
CA ARG A 208 15.56 25.87 29.85
C ARG A 208 15.11 25.27 28.52
N ARG A 209 13.99 24.56 28.60
CA ARG A 209 13.34 23.75 27.55
C ARG A 209 13.30 24.44 26.18
N ALA A 210 13.94 23.83 25.19
CA ALA A 210 13.34 23.74 23.86
C ALA A 210 12.28 22.63 23.90
N THR A 211 11.08 22.89 23.35
CA THR A 211 10.03 21.88 23.26
C THR A 211 10.45 20.82 22.25
N ILE A 212 10.98 19.70 22.75
CA ILE A 212 11.18 18.48 21.97
C ILE A 212 9.83 17.78 21.91
N TRP A 213 9.21 17.72 20.73
CA TRP A 213 8.10 16.79 20.52
C TRP A 213 8.68 15.38 20.38
N HIS A 214 8.51 14.57 21.42
CA HIS A 214 8.76 13.14 21.34
C HIS A 214 7.75 12.51 20.38
N SER A 215 8.21 11.92 19.28
CA SER A 215 7.39 10.94 18.54
C SER A 215 7.52 9.59 19.25
N THR A 216 6.57 9.27 20.11
CA THR A 216 6.41 7.90 20.64
C THR A 216 5.80 7.05 19.53
N THR A 217 6.50 6.03 19.06
CA THR A 217 5.87 4.91 18.35
C THR A 217 5.71 3.78 19.36
N SER A 218 4.49 3.63 19.89
CA SER A 218 4.11 2.46 20.67
C SER A 218 4.07 1.25 19.73
N THR A 219 4.84 0.22 20.05
CA THR A 219 4.70 -1.10 19.44
C THR A 219 3.62 -1.82 20.23
N THR A 220 2.42 -1.98 19.68
CA THR A 220 1.45 -2.92 20.25
C THR A 220 1.81 -4.30 19.70
N SER A 221 2.57 -5.08 20.48
CA SER A 221 2.61 -6.53 20.30
C SER A 221 1.29 -7.08 20.81
N GLY A 222 0.41 -7.47 19.88
CA GLY A 222 -0.70 -8.35 20.21
C GLY A 222 -0.14 -9.74 20.47
N GLU A 223 0.18 -10.03 21.73
CA GLU A 223 0.24 -11.40 22.24
C GLU A 223 -1.21 -11.79 22.56
N ASN A 224 -1.76 -12.70 21.77
CA ASN A 224 -2.97 -13.45 22.11
C ASN A 224 -2.52 -14.80 22.67
N GLU A 225 -2.74 -15.01 23.97
CA GLU A 225 -3.30 -16.26 24.51
C GLU A 225 -4.64 -15.92 25.17
#